data_AF-A0A654TUV6-F1
#
_entry.id   AF-A0A654TUV6-F1
#
_cell.length_a   1.000
_cell.length_b   1.000
_cell.length_c   1.000
_cell.angle_alpha   90.00
_cell.angle_beta   90.00
_cell.angle_gamma   90.00
#
_symmetry.space_group_name_H-M   'P 1'
#
loop_
_entity.id
_entity.type
_entity.pdbx_description
1 polymer ?
#
loop_
_entity_poly.entity_id
_entity_poly.type
_entity_poly.pdbx_seq_one_letter_code
_entity_poly.pdbx_strand_id
1 'polypeptide(L)'
;MEAVFVSALPNNDLRRGGTYLEVVRREGASWVRIADDGDWATSFRWQRQGRAGSHVSIRWDVPGDTTPGQYRIVHHGTARDRNGMLTAFSATTREFTVV
;
A
#
# COMPACT_ATOMS: atom_id res chain seq x y z
N MET A 1 8.72 -9.14 -1.14
CA MET A 1 8.76 -7.83 -1.85
C MET A 1 8.55 -6.71 -0.85
N GLU A 2 9.24 -5.57 -1.01
CA GLU A 2 9.08 -4.41 -0.13
C GLU A 2 9.05 -3.11 -0.93
N ALA A 3 8.17 -2.19 -0.54
CA ALA A 3 8.04 -0.86 -1.12
C ALA A 3 7.89 0.17 0.00
N VAL A 4 8.51 1.35 -0.17
CA VAL A 4 8.47 2.46 0.78
C VAL A 4 7.85 3.68 0.13
N PHE A 5 6.89 4.29 0.80
CA PHE A 5 6.15 5.46 0.32
C PHE A 5 6.29 6.60 1.32
N VAL A 6 6.45 7.83 0.83
CA VAL A 6 6.13 9.03 1.63
C VAL A 6 4.64 8.98 1.91
N SER A 7 4.25 9.13 3.17
CA SER A 7 2.86 9.00 3.58
C SER A 7 2.51 9.91 4.75
N ALA A 8 1.24 9.87 5.15
CA ALA A 8 0.66 10.62 6.25
C ALA A 8 0.42 9.73 7.49
N LEU A 9 -0.06 10.33 8.58
CA LEU A 9 -0.41 9.62 9.81
C LEU A 9 -1.65 8.72 9.58
N PRO A 10 -1.60 7.41 9.88
CA PRO A 10 -2.73 6.50 9.67
C PRO A 10 -3.98 6.91 10.47
N ASN A 11 -3.82 7.53 11.64
CA ASN A 11 -4.93 8.00 12.46
C ASN A 11 -5.80 9.08 11.80
N ASN A 12 -5.37 9.68 10.68
CA ASN A 12 -6.20 10.60 9.92
C ASN A 12 -7.46 9.92 9.36
N ASP A 13 -7.35 8.62 9.04
CA ASP A 13 -8.46 7.78 8.59
C ASP A 13 -8.12 6.32 8.87
N LEU A 14 -8.88 5.68 9.76
CA LEU A 14 -8.66 4.28 10.14
C LEU A 14 -9.00 3.29 9.02
N ARG A 15 -9.62 3.75 7.92
CA ARG A 15 -9.99 2.96 6.75
C ARG A 15 -10.83 1.73 7.10
N ARG A 16 -11.79 1.89 8.02
CA ARG A 16 -12.71 0.81 8.41
C ARG A 16 -13.53 0.34 7.20
N GLY A 17 -13.44 -0.94 6.88
CA GLY A 17 -14.08 -1.53 5.70
C GLY A 17 -13.36 -1.23 4.37
N GLY A 18 -12.18 -0.59 4.43
CA GLY A 18 -11.26 -0.41 3.31
C GLY A 18 -9.89 -1.01 3.65
N THR A 19 -8.85 -0.53 2.97
CA THR A 19 -7.47 -1.00 3.17
C THR A 19 -6.44 0.11 3.00
N TYR A 20 -5.30 0.00 3.68
CA TYR A 20 -4.12 0.83 3.50
C TYR A 20 -3.20 0.36 2.36
N LEU A 21 -3.31 -0.90 1.93
CA LEU A 21 -2.48 -1.45 0.86
C LEU A 21 -3.21 -2.50 0.04
N GLU A 22 -2.83 -2.61 -1.23
CA GLU A 22 -3.26 -3.71 -2.10
C GLU A 22 -2.03 -4.26 -2.83
N VAL A 23 -1.94 -5.58 -2.90
CA VAL A 23 -1.14 -6.24 -3.93
C VAL A 23 -2.07 -6.53 -5.09
N VAL A 24 -1.74 -6.04 -6.28
CA VAL A 24 -2.57 -6.25 -7.47
C VAL A 24 -1.76 -6.94 -8.57
N ARG A 25 -2.40 -7.90 -9.22
CA ARG A 25 -1.87 -8.68 -10.35
C ARG A 25 -2.47 -8.18 -11.66
N ARG A 26 -1.68 -8.20 -12.72
CA ARG A 26 -2.17 -7.91 -14.07
C ARG A 26 -2.93 -9.11 -14.65
N GLU A 27 -4.15 -8.86 -15.12
CA GLU A 27 -4.98 -9.84 -15.82
C GLU A 27 -5.47 -9.23 -17.15
N GLY A 28 -4.78 -9.59 -18.23
CA GLY A 28 -4.97 -8.96 -19.54
C GLY A 28 -4.70 -7.45 -19.49
N ALA A 29 -5.74 -6.65 -19.72
CA ALA A 29 -5.69 -5.19 -19.63
C ALA A 29 -6.04 -4.63 -18.24
N SER A 30 -6.48 -5.49 -17.32
CA SER A 30 -6.99 -5.09 -15.99
C SER A 30 -5.99 -5.41 -14.88
N TRP A 31 -6.22 -4.81 -13.70
CA TRP A 31 -5.50 -5.11 -12.47
C TRP A 31 -6.48 -5.65 -11.43
N VAL A 32 -6.17 -6.80 -10.85
CA VAL A 32 -7.02 -7.50 -9.89
C VAL A 32 -6.28 -7.56 -8.55
N ARG A 33 -6.97 -7.19 -7.47
CA ARG A 33 -6.44 -7.32 -6.10
C ARG A 33 -6.33 -8.80 -5.73
N ILE A 34 -5.17 -9.19 -5.25
CA ILE A 34 -4.91 -10.56 -4.79
C ILE A 34 -4.56 -10.63 -3.30
N ALA A 35 -4.20 -9.50 -2.68
CA ALA A 35 -4.04 -9.39 -1.24
C ALA A 35 -4.24 -7.94 -0.78
N ASP A 36 -4.61 -7.76 0.48
CA ASP A 36 -4.71 -6.48 1.19
C ASP A 36 -4.05 -6.53 2.58
N ASP A 37 -4.26 -5.52 3.41
CA ASP A 37 -3.72 -5.41 4.77
C ASP A 37 -4.38 -6.32 5.81
N GLY A 38 -5.41 -7.08 5.44
CA GLY A 38 -5.97 -8.17 6.23
C GLY A 38 -5.27 -9.52 6.01
N ASP A 39 -4.51 -9.67 4.93
CA ASP A 39 -3.83 -10.91 4.60
C ASP A 39 -2.51 -11.10 5.36
N TRP A 40 -2.29 -12.32 5.87
CA TRP A 40 -1.05 -12.70 6.58
C TRP A 40 0.23 -12.49 5.77
N ALA A 41 0.12 -12.55 4.45
CA ALA A 41 1.24 -12.37 3.54
C ALA A 41 1.67 -10.90 3.40
N THR A 42 0.92 -9.95 3.94
CA THR A 42 1.25 -8.53 3.84
C THR A 42 1.54 -7.92 5.20
N SER A 43 2.28 -6.82 5.18
CA SER A 43 2.41 -5.96 6.36
C SER A 43 2.48 -4.50 5.97
N PHE A 44 1.89 -3.67 6.83
CA PHE A 44 1.88 -2.22 6.76
C PHE A 44 2.62 -1.67 7.97
N ARG A 45 3.69 -0.90 7.75
CA ARG A 45 4.43 -0.30 8.85
C ARG A 45 4.65 1.19 8.62
N TRP A 46 3.95 1.99 9.41
CA TRP A 46 4.17 3.43 9.45
C TRP A 46 5.34 3.80 10.35
N GLN A 47 6.13 4.78 9.91
CA GLN A 47 7.19 5.38 10.72
C GLN A 47 7.25 6.89 10.52
N ARG A 48 7.46 7.60 11.63
CA ARG A 48 7.71 9.03 11.61
C ARG A 48 9.10 9.32 11.03
N GLN A 49 9.19 10.36 10.20
CA GLN A 49 10.47 10.86 9.69
C GLN A 49 10.59 12.37 9.95
N GLY A 50 11.44 12.72 10.92
CA GLY A 50 11.62 14.09 11.35
C GLY A 50 10.36 14.69 11.99
N ARG A 51 10.18 16.01 11.84
CA ARG A 51 9.09 16.77 12.50
C ARG A 51 7.74 16.69 11.80
N ALA A 52 7.72 16.61 10.47
CA ALA A 52 6.48 16.67 9.69
C ALA A 52 6.35 15.57 8.62
N GLY A 53 7.41 14.76 8.40
CA GLY A 53 7.38 13.67 7.44
C GLY A 53 7.00 12.34 8.08
N SER A 54 6.50 11.43 7.26
CA SER A 54 6.42 10.02 7.58
C SER A 54 6.55 9.17 6.33
N HIS A 55 6.93 7.91 6.55
CA HIS A 55 6.95 6.89 5.53
C HIS A 55 6.12 5.70 5.97
N VAL A 56 5.66 4.94 4.98
CA VAL A 56 5.08 3.62 5.17
C VAL A 56 5.94 2.63 4.41
N SER A 57 6.39 1.57 5.08
CA SER A 57 6.90 0.36 4.45
C SER A 57 5.76 -0.64 4.30
N ILE A 58 5.51 -1.07 3.07
CA ILE A 58 4.62 -2.18 2.75
C ILE A 58 5.47 -3.36 2.31
N ARG A 59 5.28 -4.50 2.96
CA ARG A 59 5.90 -5.76 2.58
C ARG A 59 4.84 -6.74 2.14
N TRP A 60 5.17 -7.52 1.11
CA TRP A 60 4.43 -8.66 0.64
C TRP A 60 5.35 -9.88 0.58
N ASP A 61 5.11 -10.84 1.47
CA ASP A 61 5.76 -12.15 1.47
C ASP A 61 5.03 -13.05 0.47
N VAL A 62 5.60 -13.16 -0.73
CA VAL A 62 4.98 -13.84 -1.88
C VAL A 62 4.71 -15.31 -1.53
N PRO A 63 3.43 -15.74 -1.47
CA PRO A 63 3.09 -17.15 -1.25
C PRO A 63 3.69 -18.07 -2.30
N GLY A 64 4.08 -19.29 -1.92
CA GLY A 64 4.76 -20.25 -2.82
C GLY A 64 3.90 -20.74 -4.00
N ASP A 65 2.59 -20.58 -3.91
CA ASP A 65 1.60 -20.89 -4.94
C ASP A 65 1.17 -19.67 -5.77
N THR A 66 1.87 -18.53 -5.61
CA THR A 66 1.59 -17.32 -6.37
C THR A 66 1.77 -17.57 -7.86
N THR A 67 0.76 -17.25 -8.65
CA THR A 67 0.84 -17.36 -10.11
C THR A 67 1.93 -16.43 -10.67
N PRO A 68 2.84 -16.91 -11.51
CA PRO A 68 3.81 -16.03 -12.17
C PRO A 68 3.14 -14.92 -12.97
N GLY A 69 3.72 -13.73 -13.00
CA GLY A 69 3.16 -12.59 -13.72
C GLY A 69 3.63 -11.23 -13.25
N GLN A 70 2.91 -10.19 -13.70
CA GLN A 70 3.19 -8.79 -13.36
C GLN A 70 2.33 -8.35 -12.17
N TYR A 71 2.99 -7.73 -11.20
CA TYR A 71 2.41 -7.26 -9.95
C TYR A 71 2.80 -5.81 -9.69
N ARG A 72 2.01 -5.14 -8.85
CA ARG A 72 2.37 -3.84 -8.26
C ARG A 72 1.72 -3.72 -6.88
N ILE A 73 2.30 -2.88 -6.04
CA ILE A 73 1.74 -2.53 -4.73
C ILE A 73 1.08 -1.17 -4.84
N VAL A 74 -0.14 -1.06 -4.34
CA VAL A 74 -0.88 0.19 -4.20
C VAL A 74 -0.94 0.53 -2.71
N HIS A 75 -0.58 1.75 -2.35
CA HIS A 75 -0.75 2.30 -1.01
C HIS A 75 -1.87 3.32 -1.04
N HIS A 76 -2.75 3.28 -0.05
CA HIS A 76 -3.79 4.26 0.17
C HIS A 76 -3.61 4.99 1.50
N GLY A 77 -3.73 6.31 1.48
CA GLY A 77 -3.57 7.15 2.67
C GLY A 77 -4.52 8.35 2.68
N THR A 78 -4.54 9.05 3.81
CA THR A 78 -5.30 10.29 3.98
C THR A 78 -4.39 11.33 4.63
N ALA A 79 -4.04 12.37 3.88
CA ALA A 79 -3.22 13.46 4.35
C ALA A 79 -4.06 14.51 5.08
N ARG A 80 -3.51 15.09 6.14
CA ARG A 80 -4.10 16.24 6.83
C ARG A 80 -3.24 17.47 6.58
N ASP A 81 -3.84 18.55 6.09
CA ASP A 81 -3.16 19.81 5.89
C ASP A 81 -3.10 20.69 7.17
N ARG A 82 -2.51 21.88 7.07
CA ARG A 82 -2.37 22.81 8.20
C ARG A 82 -3.71 23.37 8.72
N ASN A 83 -4.75 23.35 7.89
CA ASN A 83 -6.09 23.81 8.23
C ASN A 83 -6.95 22.66 8.79
N GLY A 84 -6.40 21.44 8.86
CA GLY A 84 -7.09 20.25 9.33
C GLY A 84 -7.90 19.52 8.25
N MET A 85 -7.86 19.98 7.00
CA MET A 85 -8.56 19.34 5.88
C MET A 85 -7.94 17.97 5.60
N LEU A 86 -8.80 16.97 5.41
CA LEU A 86 -8.41 15.59 5.09
C LEU A 86 -8.55 15.34 3.59
N THR A 87 -7.47 14.88 2.96
CA THR A 87 -7.43 14.56 1.52
C THR A 87 -6.92 13.14 1.32
N ALA A 88 -7.77 12.29 0.74
CA ALA A 88 -7.39 10.93 0.37
C ALA A 88 -6.41 10.94 -0.81
N PHE A 89 -5.48 10.00 -0.82
CA PHE A 89 -4.56 9.77 -1.93
C PHE A 89 -4.27 8.28 -2.12
N SER A 90 -3.80 7.94 -3.32
CA SER A 90 -3.24 6.63 -3.63
C SER A 90 -1.88 6.79 -4.31
N ALA A 91 -0.96 5.89 -4.02
CA ALA A 91 0.35 5.81 -4.68
C ALA A 91 0.62 4.36 -5.12
N THR A 92 1.23 4.19 -6.28
CA THR A 92 1.45 2.87 -6.88
C THR A 92 2.91 2.70 -7.23
N THR A 93 3.48 1.52 -6.94
CA THR A 93 4.85 1.20 -7.37
C THR A 93 4.95 1.08 -8.89
N ARG A 94 6.18 1.05 -9.40
CA ARG A 94 6.44 0.41 -10.70
C ARG A 94 5.99 -1.06 -10.66
N GLU A 95 5.72 -1.62 -11.83
CA GLU A 95 5.45 -3.05 -11.96
C GLU A 95 6.71 -3.88 -11.62
N PHE A 96 6.49 -5.07 -11.07
CA PHE A 96 7.52 -6.07 -10.85
C PHE A 96 7.02 -7.47 -11.21
N THR A 97 7.95 -8.33 -11.61
CA THR A 97 7.64 -9.70 -12.03
C THR A 97 7.80 -10.67 -10.87
N VAL A 98 6.83 -11.56 -10.71
CA VAL A 98 6.96 -12.79 -9.90
C VAL A 98 7.14 -13.95 -10.87
N VAL A 99 8.17 -14.77 -10.63
CA VAL A 99 8.58 -15.90 -11.48
C VAL A 99 8.37 -17.23 -10.77
#